data_AF-A0A2E5JLG8-F1
#
_entry.id   AF-A0A2E5JLG8-F1
#
_cell.length_a   1.000
_cell.length_b   1.000
_cell.length_c   1.000
_cell.angle_alpha   90.00
_cell.angle_beta   90.00
_cell.angle_gamma   90.00
#
_symmetry.space_group_name_H-M   'P 1'
#
loop_
_entity.id
_entity.type
_entity.pdbx_description
1 polymer ?
#
loop_
_entity_poly.entity_id
_entity_poly.type
_entity_poly.pdbx_seq_one_letter_code
_entity_poly.pdbx_strand_id
1 'polypeptide(L)'
;MSYSVLRTLKKEDDRKVEKKFIRHLVIGEDLFAVAHTQKLQAKLPVEEIGLIVEKKFSTKDILPKGASTLRGEANVAALKELYPEAIKAEYERVARFIKEGKFKKFGGRSKPEALLWGEHFYVDPRVDIDLQKLFPFLEDETLYDKLPAFEEKLKSISKIKSDDLVQNASWAVECASGTTYECEHLYFAKGPAEFLNLVANKSGLSSDFIEWCEATQTPATLYHHWSFTKPVIDRTDTIFVPYSYTHEWGHAVVEFVALEGEAQEARMTSFIEPEQTSEEDLGKKIRLYKRNLEKICPDVAKFAKDEYLALMPTSVNAKNDDAGFQNFMSQLENLIFIGEQGASINDVSEVSHLMRGLKIYHEN
;
A
#
# COMPACT_ATOMS: atom_id res chain seq x y z
N MET A 1 48.89 -36.98 -13.05
CA MET A 1 48.63 -35.77 -12.23
C MET A 1 48.15 -34.68 -13.19
N SER A 2 46.90 -34.22 -13.12
CA SER A 2 46.48 -33.25 -12.11
C SER A 2 45.15 -33.61 -11.44
N TYR A 3 45.21 -33.79 -10.12
CA TYR A 3 44.11 -34.01 -9.18
C TYR A 3 43.43 -32.67 -8.79
N SER A 4 43.11 -31.80 -9.75
CA SER A 4 42.63 -30.44 -9.45
C SER A 4 41.23 -30.08 -9.96
N VAL A 5 40.50 -31.01 -10.60
CA VAL A 5 39.18 -30.71 -11.20
C VAL A 5 38.00 -31.28 -10.41
N LEU A 6 38.24 -31.95 -9.27
CA LEU A 6 37.20 -32.61 -8.45
C LEU A 6 36.98 -32.00 -7.06
N ARG A 7 37.30 -30.71 -6.84
CA ARG A 7 37.09 -30.04 -5.53
C ARG A 7 36.38 -28.69 -5.59
N THR A 8 35.50 -28.52 -6.56
CA THR A 8 34.37 -27.58 -6.48
C THR A 8 33.07 -28.38 -6.50
N LEU A 9 33.00 -29.42 -5.67
CA LEU A 9 31.73 -29.77 -5.03
C LEU A 9 31.28 -28.49 -4.33
N LYS A 10 30.20 -27.89 -4.83
CA LYS A 10 29.42 -26.89 -4.10
C LYS A 10 29.36 -27.40 -2.67
N LYS A 11 29.88 -26.61 -1.72
CA LYS A 11 29.32 -26.65 -0.37
C LYS A 11 27.83 -26.35 -0.59
N GLU A 12 27.01 -27.38 -0.64
CA GLU A 12 25.67 -27.28 -0.10
C GLU A 12 25.92 -26.84 1.33
N ASP A 13 25.78 -25.53 1.56
CA ASP A 13 25.49 -25.09 2.91
C ASP A 13 24.24 -25.87 3.28
N ASP A 14 24.38 -26.84 4.18
CA ASP A 14 23.30 -27.38 5.00
C ASP A 14 22.72 -26.21 5.81
N ARG A 15 22.08 -25.25 5.14
CA ARG A 15 21.11 -24.38 5.78
C ARG A 15 20.02 -25.34 6.19
N LYS A 16 19.97 -25.69 7.46
CA LYS A 16 18.81 -26.36 8.06
C LYS A 16 17.59 -25.53 7.66
N VAL A 17 16.84 -26.02 6.68
CA VAL A 17 15.55 -25.48 6.30
C VAL A 17 14.64 -25.75 7.48
N GLU A 18 14.40 -24.72 8.30
CA GLU A 18 13.47 -24.81 9.40
C GLU A 18 12.05 -24.77 8.83
N LYS A 19 11.28 -25.84 9.02
CA LYS A 19 9.88 -25.91 8.62
C LYS A 19 8.99 -25.66 9.84
N LYS A 20 8.04 -24.73 9.71
CA LYS A 20 7.04 -24.39 10.73
C LYS A 20 5.66 -24.47 10.12
N PHE A 21 4.72 -25.10 10.83
CA PHE A 21 3.31 -25.05 10.47
C PHE A 21 2.61 -23.95 11.27
N ILE A 22 1.86 -23.10 10.59
CA ILE A 22 1.03 -22.04 11.16
C ILE A 22 -0.30 -22.09 10.43
N ARG A 23 -1.41 -22.36 11.12
CA ARG A 23 -2.70 -22.56 10.45
C ARG A 23 -3.14 -21.32 9.66
N HIS A 24 -3.03 -20.14 10.26
CA HIS A 24 -3.41 -18.85 9.66
C HIS A 24 -2.19 -17.94 9.53
N LEU A 25 -1.68 -17.79 8.30
CA LEU A 25 -0.51 -16.97 8.01
C LEU A 25 -0.91 -15.69 7.28
N VAL A 26 -0.65 -14.55 7.90
CA VAL A 26 -0.85 -13.22 7.32
C VAL A 26 0.50 -12.69 6.82
N ILE A 27 0.51 -12.12 5.61
CA ILE A 27 1.70 -11.52 5.00
C ILE A 27 1.44 -10.05 4.71
N GLY A 28 2.26 -9.18 5.30
CA GLY A 28 2.26 -7.74 5.05
C GLY A 28 2.48 -6.91 6.30
N GLU A 29 2.81 -5.64 6.08
CA GLU A 29 3.11 -4.65 7.12
C GLU A 29 2.34 -3.35 6.87
N ASP A 30 1.07 -3.50 6.52
CA ASP A 30 0.12 -2.39 6.37
C ASP A 30 -0.98 -2.47 7.43
N LEU A 31 -1.83 -1.44 7.43
CA LEU A 31 -2.95 -1.29 8.34
C LEU A 31 -3.88 -2.51 8.34
N PHE A 32 -4.08 -3.13 7.17
CA PHE A 32 -5.03 -4.22 7.00
C PHE A 32 -4.46 -5.58 7.40
N ALA A 33 -3.17 -5.83 7.16
CA ALA A 33 -2.47 -7.01 7.67
C ALA A 33 -2.52 -7.05 9.20
N VAL A 34 -2.26 -5.90 9.85
CA VAL A 34 -2.32 -5.78 11.31
C VAL A 34 -3.75 -5.94 11.82
N ALA A 35 -4.72 -5.22 11.23
CA ALA A 35 -6.12 -5.32 11.63
C ALA A 35 -6.67 -6.75 11.49
N HIS A 36 -6.33 -7.43 10.39
CA HIS A 36 -6.75 -8.80 10.16
C HIS A 36 -6.10 -9.76 11.16
N THR A 37 -4.81 -9.58 11.47
CA THR A 37 -4.11 -10.39 12.49
C THR A 37 -4.78 -10.26 13.86
N GLN A 38 -5.15 -9.05 14.27
CA GLN A 38 -5.86 -8.84 15.54
C GLN A 38 -7.26 -9.46 15.54
N LYS A 39 -7.97 -9.39 14.40
CA LYS A 39 -9.29 -10.03 14.23
C LYS A 39 -9.18 -11.56 14.38
N LEU A 40 -8.09 -12.17 13.92
CA LEU A 40 -7.80 -13.58 14.14
C LEU A 40 -7.46 -13.86 15.62
N GLN A 41 -6.60 -13.06 16.26
CA GLN A 41 -6.24 -13.23 17.68
C GLN A 41 -7.45 -13.14 18.62
N ALA A 42 -8.48 -12.38 18.24
CA ALA A 42 -9.72 -12.28 18.99
C ALA A 42 -10.59 -13.55 18.91
N LYS A 43 -10.35 -14.43 17.93
CA LYS A 43 -11.19 -15.60 17.63
C LYS A 43 -10.46 -16.94 17.79
N LEU A 44 -9.14 -16.95 17.65
CA LEU A 44 -8.32 -18.16 17.55
C LEU A 44 -7.14 -18.10 18.54
N PRO A 45 -6.58 -19.26 18.93
CA PRO A 45 -5.36 -19.33 19.74
C PRO A 45 -4.17 -18.68 19.02
N VAL A 46 -3.31 -17.97 19.76
CA VAL A 46 -2.20 -17.20 19.20
C VAL A 46 -1.19 -18.09 18.48
N GLU A 47 -0.99 -19.32 18.96
CA GLU A 47 -0.10 -20.32 18.37
C GLU A 47 -0.52 -20.80 16.97
N GLU A 48 -1.77 -20.58 16.57
CA GLU A 48 -2.26 -20.91 15.23
C GLU A 48 -2.08 -19.77 14.22
N ILE A 49 -1.63 -18.59 14.68
CA ILE A 49 -1.58 -17.37 13.90
C ILE A 49 -0.12 -16.92 13.74
N GLY A 50 0.23 -16.48 12.53
CA GLY A 50 1.52 -15.86 12.25
C GLY A 50 1.38 -14.65 11.36
N LEU A 51 2.19 -13.63 11.60
CA LEU A 51 2.31 -12.44 10.76
C LEU A 51 3.74 -12.36 10.23
N ILE A 52 3.94 -12.47 8.91
CA ILE A 52 5.26 -12.23 8.30
C ILE A 52 5.35 -10.78 7.85
N VAL A 53 6.38 -10.11 8.37
CA VAL A 53 6.75 -8.73 8.02
C VAL A 53 8.24 -8.69 7.64
N GLU A 54 8.64 -7.77 6.77
CA GLU A 54 10.04 -7.68 6.34
C GLU A 54 10.95 -7.05 7.41
N LYS A 55 10.37 -6.22 8.28
CA LYS A 55 11.07 -5.53 9.36
C LYS A 55 10.11 -5.16 10.49
N LYS A 56 10.65 -4.96 11.69
CA LYS A 56 9.93 -4.28 12.77
C LYS A 56 9.41 -2.91 12.33
N PHE A 57 8.18 -2.60 12.75
CA PHE A 57 7.49 -1.37 12.40
C PHE A 57 6.85 -0.72 13.63
N SER A 58 6.62 0.59 13.55
CA SER A 58 5.80 1.37 14.47
C SER A 58 4.42 1.63 13.87
N THR A 59 3.48 2.13 14.68
CA THR A 59 2.15 2.53 14.17
C THR A 59 2.24 3.58 13.06
N LYS A 60 3.26 4.45 13.06
CA LYS A 60 3.46 5.47 12.02
C LYS A 60 3.84 4.86 10.66
N ASP A 61 4.52 3.72 10.65
CA ASP A 61 5.00 3.07 9.43
C ASP A 61 3.86 2.44 8.62
N ILE A 62 2.77 2.07 9.29
CA ILE A 62 1.60 1.40 8.71
C ILE A 62 0.45 2.35 8.35
N LEU A 63 0.57 3.65 8.66
CA LEU A 63 -0.42 4.65 8.29
C LEU A 63 -0.39 4.95 6.78
N PRO A 64 -1.51 5.42 6.20
CA PRO A 64 -1.53 5.98 4.85
C PRO A 64 -0.47 7.09 4.70
N LYS A 65 0.40 6.95 3.70
CA LYS A 65 1.62 7.76 3.55
C LYS A 65 1.46 8.97 2.62
N GLY A 66 0.29 9.26 2.09
CA GLY A 66 0.14 10.29 1.04
C GLY A 66 -1.05 11.20 1.20
N ALA A 67 -1.38 11.87 0.11
CA ALA A 67 -2.69 12.48 -0.08
C ALA A 67 -3.81 11.46 0.20
N SER A 68 -4.92 11.92 0.76
CA SER A 68 -6.06 11.08 1.15
C SER A 68 -6.55 10.24 -0.02
N THR A 69 -6.74 8.96 0.25
CA THR A 69 -7.25 7.96 -0.68
C THR A 69 -8.75 7.66 -0.49
N LEU A 70 -9.47 8.52 0.25
CA LEU A 70 -10.93 8.49 0.38
C LEU A 70 -11.55 9.68 -0.36
N ARG A 71 -12.05 9.40 -1.57
CA ARG A 71 -12.61 10.36 -2.53
C ARG A 71 -13.64 9.70 -3.42
N GLY A 72 -14.47 10.51 -4.06
CA GLY A 72 -15.44 10.04 -5.05
C GLY A 72 -16.73 9.53 -4.42
N GLU A 73 -17.84 9.69 -5.15
CA GLU A 73 -19.19 9.49 -4.62
C GLU A 73 -19.42 8.08 -4.04
N ALA A 74 -18.98 7.04 -4.76
CA ALA A 74 -19.17 5.66 -4.33
C ALA A 74 -18.41 5.34 -3.02
N ASN A 75 -17.16 5.78 -2.90
CA ASN A 75 -16.38 5.59 -1.68
C ASN A 75 -16.99 6.34 -0.50
N VAL A 76 -17.44 7.58 -0.71
CA VAL A 76 -18.04 8.40 0.36
C VAL A 76 -19.39 7.82 0.80
N ALA A 77 -20.20 7.33 -0.13
CA ALA A 77 -21.47 6.66 0.20
C ALA A 77 -21.23 5.41 1.05
N ALA A 78 -20.30 4.54 0.63
CA ALA A 78 -19.97 3.32 1.37
C ALA A 78 -19.36 3.63 2.76
N LEU A 79 -18.53 4.67 2.87
CA LEU A 79 -17.97 5.10 4.15
C LEU A 79 -19.06 5.57 5.12
N LYS A 80 -20.04 6.34 4.63
CA LYS A 80 -21.18 6.81 5.45
C LYS A 80 -22.08 5.68 5.92
N GLU A 81 -22.21 4.64 5.11
CA GLU A 81 -23.00 3.46 5.44
C GLU A 81 -22.30 2.60 6.49
N LEU A 82 -21.02 2.28 6.28
CA LEU A 82 -20.31 1.29 7.08
C LEU A 82 -19.61 1.86 8.31
N TYR A 83 -19.13 3.12 8.23
CA TYR A 83 -18.30 3.73 9.26
C TYR A 83 -18.60 5.23 9.47
N PRO A 84 -19.87 5.62 9.73
CA PRO A 84 -20.24 7.03 9.89
C PRO A 84 -19.49 7.74 11.02
N GLU A 85 -19.12 7.03 12.08
CA GLU A 85 -18.41 7.55 13.25
C GLU A 85 -16.95 7.92 12.97
N ALA A 86 -16.38 7.46 11.86
CA ALA A 86 -15.01 7.75 11.48
C ALA A 86 -14.87 9.04 10.66
N ILE A 87 -15.96 9.67 10.21
CA ILE A 87 -15.88 10.87 9.36
C ILE A 87 -15.55 12.10 10.21
N LYS A 88 -14.41 12.76 9.94
CA LYS A 88 -14.01 14.03 10.59
C LYS A 88 -14.52 15.25 9.84
N ALA A 89 -14.32 15.26 8.52
CA ALA A 89 -14.69 16.39 7.68
C ALA A 89 -14.91 15.95 6.23
N GLU A 90 -15.94 16.51 5.61
CA GLU A 90 -16.18 16.42 4.18
C GLU A 90 -15.87 17.76 3.53
N TYR A 91 -15.17 17.71 2.39
CA TYR A 91 -14.83 18.92 1.65
C TYR A 91 -15.58 18.88 0.32
N GLU A 92 -16.20 20.00 -0.05
CA GLU A 92 -16.79 20.18 -1.38
C GLU A 92 -15.81 20.88 -2.35
N ARG A 93 -14.62 21.25 -1.86
CA ARG A 93 -13.67 22.06 -2.61
C ARG A 93 -12.99 21.23 -3.70
N VAL A 94 -13.26 21.58 -4.95
CA VAL A 94 -12.56 21.06 -6.13
C VAL A 94 -11.07 21.30 -6.01
N ALA A 95 -10.27 20.29 -6.37
CA ALA A 95 -8.82 20.37 -6.44
C ALA A 95 -8.35 21.56 -7.29
N ARG A 96 -7.07 21.91 -7.15
CA ARG A 96 -6.42 22.99 -7.89
C ARG A 96 -5.11 22.56 -8.49
N PHE A 97 -4.73 23.22 -9.57
CA PHE A 97 -3.42 23.07 -10.18
C PHE A 97 -2.69 24.42 -10.25
N ILE A 98 -1.37 24.37 -10.38
CA ILE A 98 -0.55 25.56 -10.50
C ILE A 98 -0.26 25.84 -11.98
N LYS A 99 -0.52 27.07 -12.41
CA LYS A 99 -0.15 27.57 -13.73
C LYS A 99 0.24 29.02 -13.64
N GLU A 100 1.39 29.38 -14.22
CA GLU A 100 1.96 30.74 -14.18
C GLU A 100 2.10 31.27 -12.73
N GLY A 101 2.50 30.39 -11.80
CA GLY A 101 2.66 30.74 -10.38
C GLY A 101 1.35 31.03 -9.64
N LYS A 102 0.19 30.70 -10.21
CA LYS A 102 -1.13 30.94 -9.60
C LYS A 102 -1.93 29.65 -9.49
N PHE A 103 -2.70 29.54 -8.41
CA PHE A 103 -3.69 28.49 -8.25
C PHE A 103 -4.85 28.66 -9.23
N LYS A 104 -5.16 27.60 -9.98
CA LYS A 104 -6.28 27.50 -10.91
C LYS A 104 -7.17 26.33 -10.51
N LYS A 105 -8.47 26.43 -10.80
CA LYS A 105 -9.44 25.35 -10.54
C LYS A 105 -9.53 24.43 -11.76
N PHE A 106 -9.71 23.13 -11.53
CA PHE A 106 -10.14 22.21 -12.60
C PHE A 106 -11.54 22.61 -13.12
N GLY A 107 -11.82 22.30 -14.39
CA GLY A 107 -13.06 22.69 -15.09
C GLY A 107 -13.17 24.18 -15.47
N GLY A 108 -12.17 25.00 -15.15
CA GLY A 108 -12.12 26.42 -15.52
C GLY A 108 -11.61 26.67 -16.95
N ARG A 109 -11.39 27.96 -17.28
CA ARG A 109 -10.80 28.36 -18.58
C ARG A 109 -9.34 27.95 -18.75
N SER A 110 -8.58 27.90 -17.66
CA SER A 110 -7.19 27.45 -17.68
C SER A 110 -7.15 25.92 -17.72
N LYS A 111 -6.29 25.36 -18.57
CA LYS A 111 -6.05 23.91 -18.63
C LYS A 111 -4.83 23.53 -17.78
N PRO A 112 -4.92 22.47 -16.96
CA PRO A 112 -3.76 21.88 -16.29
C PRO A 112 -2.81 21.27 -17.32
N GLU A 113 -1.60 20.92 -16.88
CA GLU A 113 -0.76 19.99 -17.63
C GLU A 113 -1.42 18.60 -17.66
N ALA A 114 -0.98 17.74 -18.58
CA ALA A 114 -1.56 16.41 -18.72
C ALA A 114 -1.51 15.64 -17.38
N LEU A 115 -2.67 15.13 -16.96
CA LEU A 115 -2.75 14.26 -15.78
C LEU A 115 -2.28 12.87 -16.18
N LEU A 116 -1.37 12.31 -15.40
CA LEU A 116 -0.84 10.96 -15.61
C LEU A 116 -1.63 9.91 -14.83
N TRP A 117 -1.15 8.67 -14.87
CA TRP A 117 -1.76 7.52 -14.19
C TRP A 117 -2.06 7.85 -12.72
N GLY A 118 -3.26 7.50 -12.26
CA GLY A 118 -3.71 7.71 -10.88
C GLY A 118 -4.04 9.16 -10.50
N GLU A 119 -3.52 10.17 -11.21
CA GLU A 119 -3.68 11.58 -10.85
C GLU A 119 -5.13 12.07 -10.95
N HIS A 120 -5.90 11.52 -11.89
CA HIS A 120 -7.32 11.82 -12.07
C HIS A 120 -8.15 11.57 -10.79
N PHE A 121 -7.79 10.56 -10.00
CA PHE A 121 -8.49 10.23 -8.76
C PHE A 121 -8.45 11.37 -7.72
N TYR A 122 -7.39 12.17 -7.74
CA TYR A 122 -7.18 13.25 -6.77
C TYR A 122 -7.83 14.59 -7.19
N VAL A 123 -8.49 14.62 -8.34
CA VAL A 123 -9.29 15.78 -8.76
C VAL A 123 -10.55 15.90 -7.89
N ASP A 124 -11.11 14.75 -7.49
CA ASP A 124 -12.28 14.67 -6.64
C ASP A 124 -11.97 15.14 -5.20
N PRO A 125 -12.96 15.75 -4.52
CA PRO A 125 -12.78 16.18 -3.14
C PRO A 125 -12.48 15.00 -2.21
N ARG A 126 -11.67 15.27 -1.18
CA ARG A 126 -11.35 14.30 -0.14
C ARG A 126 -12.36 14.29 0.99
N VAL A 127 -12.36 13.18 1.71
CA VAL A 127 -12.90 13.08 3.06
C VAL A 127 -11.75 12.85 4.03
N ASP A 128 -11.77 13.59 5.14
CA ASP A 128 -10.86 13.35 6.27
C ASP A 128 -11.55 12.41 7.26
N ILE A 129 -10.84 11.39 7.70
CA ILE A 129 -11.35 10.38 8.64
C ILE A 129 -10.49 10.25 9.89
N ASP A 130 -11.07 9.64 10.92
CA ASP A 130 -10.40 9.21 12.13
C ASP A 130 -10.00 7.74 12.04
N LEU A 131 -8.75 7.48 11.65
CA LEU A 131 -8.26 6.11 11.59
C LEU A 131 -8.28 5.42 12.95
N GLN A 132 -8.18 6.16 14.07
CA GLN A 132 -8.25 5.57 15.42
C GLN A 132 -9.65 5.02 15.75
N LYS A 133 -10.72 5.59 15.16
CA LYS A 133 -12.08 5.06 15.30
C LYS A 133 -12.24 3.70 14.60
N LEU A 134 -11.55 3.54 13.47
CA LEU A 134 -11.58 2.32 12.66
C LEU A 134 -10.61 1.26 13.20
N PHE A 135 -9.45 1.71 13.67
CA PHE A 135 -8.31 0.88 14.08
C PHE A 135 -7.78 1.36 15.44
N PRO A 136 -8.42 0.97 16.55
CA PRO A 136 -8.04 1.44 17.89
C PRO A 136 -6.61 1.09 18.29
N PHE A 137 -6.03 0.04 17.69
CA PHE A 137 -4.64 -0.36 17.91
C PHE A 137 -3.61 0.70 17.51
N LEU A 138 -4.00 1.73 16.76
CA LEU A 138 -3.11 2.84 16.39
C LEU A 138 -2.67 3.68 17.61
N GLU A 139 -3.38 3.57 18.74
CA GLU A 139 -2.99 4.22 20.01
C GLU A 139 -1.99 3.40 20.82
N ASP A 140 -1.71 2.15 20.41
CA ASP A 140 -0.84 1.23 21.16
C ASP A 140 0.62 1.33 20.70
N GLU A 141 1.45 2.04 21.48
CA GLU A 141 2.89 2.16 21.20
C GLU A 141 3.64 0.82 21.28
N THR A 142 3.07 -0.18 21.94
CA THR A 142 3.63 -1.54 22.10
C THR A 142 3.00 -2.56 21.15
N LEU A 143 2.24 -2.10 20.16
CA LEU A 143 1.49 -2.93 19.22
C LEU A 143 2.32 -4.08 18.64
N TYR A 144 3.51 -3.77 18.11
CA TYR A 144 4.35 -4.76 17.43
C TYR A 144 4.68 -5.95 18.34
N ASP A 145 5.00 -5.68 19.61
CA ASP A 145 5.43 -6.71 20.56
C ASP A 145 4.26 -7.63 21.00
N LYS A 146 3.02 -7.27 20.67
CA LYS A 146 1.81 -8.06 20.93
C LYS A 146 1.36 -8.91 19.74
N LEU A 147 1.93 -8.67 18.55
CA LEU A 147 1.61 -9.42 17.34
C LEU A 147 2.47 -10.69 17.29
N PRO A 148 1.94 -11.82 16.76
CA PRO A 148 2.72 -13.03 16.52
C PRO A 148 3.57 -12.86 15.25
N ALA A 149 4.46 -11.85 15.27
CA ALA A 149 5.18 -11.38 14.10
C ALA A 149 6.54 -12.10 13.94
N PHE A 150 6.86 -12.41 12.68
CA PHE A 150 8.16 -12.93 12.26
C PHE A 150 8.79 -11.93 11.28
N GLU A 151 10.01 -11.47 11.59
CA GLU A 151 10.79 -10.57 10.72
C GLU A 151 11.52 -11.39 9.66
N GLU A 152 10.90 -11.52 8.48
CA GLU A 152 11.36 -12.38 7.40
C GLU A 152 11.13 -11.73 6.03
N LYS A 153 12.15 -11.80 5.16
CA LYS A 153 11.99 -11.41 3.76
C LYS A 153 11.48 -12.60 2.95
N LEU A 154 10.41 -12.41 2.20
CA LEU A 154 9.85 -13.45 1.34
C LEU A 154 10.80 -13.77 0.18
N LYS A 155 10.89 -15.05 -0.14
CA LYS A 155 11.62 -15.55 -1.31
C LYS A 155 10.67 -16.16 -2.32
N SER A 156 9.76 -17.02 -1.89
CA SER A 156 8.78 -17.62 -2.78
C SER A 156 7.53 -18.12 -2.07
N ILE A 157 6.45 -18.28 -2.83
CA ILE A 157 5.18 -18.88 -2.39
C ILE A 157 4.87 -20.06 -3.31
N SER A 158 4.46 -21.18 -2.73
CA SER A 158 4.05 -22.36 -3.48
C SER A 158 2.72 -22.87 -2.96
N LYS A 159 1.82 -23.23 -3.88
CA LYS A 159 0.67 -24.04 -3.55
C LYS A 159 1.14 -25.47 -3.30
N ILE A 160 0.73 -26.07 -2.20
CA ILE A 160 1.08 -27.45 -1.82
C ILE A 160 -0.19 -28.25 -1.59
N LYS A 161 -0.05 -29.58 -1.56
CA LYS A 161 -1.10 -30.50 -1.12
C LYS A 161 -0.55 -31.26 0.06
N SER A 162 -1.19 -31.14 1.21
CA SER A 162 -0.85 -31.93 2.39
C SER A 162 -1.65 -33.24 2.39
N ASP A 163 -0.96 -34.34 2.70
CA ASP A 163 -1.60 -35.62 3.03
C ASP A 163 -1.87 -35.74 4.56
N ASP A 164 -1.42 -34.76 5.35
CA ASP A 164 -1.61 -34.72 6.81
C ASP A 164 -2.97 -34.08 7.16
N LEU A 165 -3.85 -34.88 7.76
CA LEU A 165 -5.20 -34.46 8.17
C LEU A 165 -5.21 -33.48 9.36
N VAL A 166 -4.11 -33.39 10.12
CA VAL A 166 -3.97 -32.48 11.28
C VAL A 166 -3.30 -31.18 10.86
N GLN A 167 -2.23 -31.27 10.07
CA GLN A 167 -1.51 -30.13 9.48
C GLN A 167 -1.82 -30.03 7.99
N ASN A 168 -3.07 -29.68 7.69
CA ASN A 168 -3.59 -29.61 6.32
C ASN A 168 -3.12 -28.34 5.59
N ALA A 169 -1.82 -28.24 5.33
CA ALA A 169 -1.23 -27.09 4.65
C ALA A 169 -1.65 -27.04 3.18
N SER A 170 -2.14 -25.87 2.75
CA SER A 170 -2.47 -25.54 1.35
C SER A 170 -1.37 -24.70 0.69
N TRP A 171 -0.56 -24.01 1.50
CA TRP A 171 0.44 -23.06 1.04
C TRP A 171 1.78 -23.24 1.78
N ALA A 172 2.88 -23.01 1.08
CA ALA A 172 4.23 -22.95 1.63
C ALA A 172 4.88 -21.61 1.26
N VAL A 173 5.40 -20.91 2.25
CA VAL A 173 6.04 -19.60 2.13
C VAL A 173 7.50 -19.74 2.51
N GLU A 174 8.39 -19.65 1.53
CA GLU A 174 9.84 -19.72 1.72
C GLU A 174 10.38 -18.31 1.98
N CYS A 175 11.18 -18.16 3.04
CA CYS A 175 11.83 -16.91 3.42
C CYS A 175 13.32 -16.93 3.03
N ALA A 176 13.90 -15.75 2.86
CA ALA A 176 15.31 -15.56 2.51
C ALA A 176 16.29 -16.10 3.58
N SER A 177 15.84 -16.19 4.83
CA SER A 177 16.53 -16.85 5.93
C SER A 177 16.74 -18.36 5.70
N GLY A 178 15.90 -18.98 4.87
CA GLY A 178 15.81 -20.43 4.70
C GLY A 178 14.68 -21.08 5.52
N THR A 179 13.94 -20.32 6.32
CA THR A 179 12.73 -20.81 7.00
C THR A 179 11.60 -21.00 5.99
N THR A 180 10.83 -22.08 6.11
CA THR A 180 9.58 -22.30 5.37
C THR A 180 8.41 -22.37 6.33
N TYR A 181 7.42 -21.52 6.10
CA TYR A 181 6.15 -21.53 6.81
C TYR A 181 5.11 -22.24 5.95
N GLU A 182 4.59 -23.36 6.42
CA GLU A 182 3.48 -24.08 5.81
C GLU A 182 2.19 -23.65 6.51
N CYS A 183 1.15 -23.31 5.74
CA CYS A 183 -0.12 -22.84 6.31
C CYS A 183 -1.34 -23.40 5.58
N GLU A 184 -2.44 -23.49 6.32
CA GLU A 184 -3.75 -23.84 5.78
C GLU A 184 -4.34 -22.61 5.09
N HIS A 185 -4.41 -21.48 5.79
CA HIS A 185 -4.91 -20.21 5.29
C HIS A 185 -3.79 -19.19 5.08
N LEU A 186 -3.75 -18.60 3.89
CA LEU A 186 -2.83 -17.54 3.51
C LEU A 186 -3.60 -16.24 3.26
N TYR A 187 -3.34 -15.22 4.09
CA TYR A 187 -3.87 -13.88 3.94
C TYR A 187 -2.78 -12.96 3.41
N PHE A 188 -2.96 -12.40 2.22
CA PHE A 188 -1.91 -11.68 1.51
C PHE A 188 -2.29 -10.20 1.30
N ALA A 189 -1.61 -9.30 2.01
CA ALA A 189 -1.91 -7.87 1.98
C ALA A 189 -1.13 -7.09 0.90
N LYS A 190 -0.06 -7.66 0.33
CA LYS A 190 0.78 -6.97 -0.67
C LYS A 190 0.17 -6.94 -2.09
N GLY A 191 -1.02 -7.52 -2.27
CA GLY A 191 -1.81 -7.50 -3.50
C GLY A 191 -1.49 -8.60 -4.53
N PRO A 192 -2.33 -8.79 -5.55
CA PRO A 192 -2.23 -9.92 -6.48
C PRO A 192 -1.00 -9.92 -7.38
N ALA A 193 -0.60 -8.75 -7.91
CA ALA A 193 0.60 -8.63 -8.73
C ALA A 193 1.86 -9.08 -7.95
N GLU A 194 2.01 -8.65 -6.70
CA GLU A 194 3.16 -9.03 -5.87
C GLU A 194 3.11 -10.51 -5.48
N PHE A 195 1.92 -11.06 -5.23
CA PHE A 195 1.75 -12.49 -5.03
C PHE A 195 2.26 -13.26 -6.24
N LEU A 196 1.84 -12.90 -7.46
CA LEU A 196 2.28 -13.56 -8.70
C LEU A 196 3.81 -13.50 -8.86
N ASN A 197 4.45 -12.40 -8.46
CA ASN A 197 5.91 -12.26 -8.51
C ASN A 197 6.63 -13.22 -7.56
N LEU A 198 6.00 -13.59 -6.45
CA LEU A 198 6.54 -14.52 -5.46
C LEU A 198 6.20 -15.98 -5.76
N VAL A 199 5.23 -16.28 -6.62
CA VAL A 199 4.86 -17.68 -6.91
C VAL A 199 6.01 -18.40 -7.62
N ALA A 200 6.55 -19.44 -6.97
CA ALA A 200 7.70 -20.19 -7.48
C ALA A 200 7.39 -20.93 -8.78
N ASN A 201 6.22 -21.57 -8.85
CA ASN A 201 5.79 -22.35 -10.01
C ASN A 201 4.51 -21.77 -10.62
N LYS A 202 4.68 -20.79 -11.51
CA LYS A 202 3.55 -20.19 -12.25
C LYS A 202 2.76 -21.19 -13.10
N SER A 203 3.37 -22.31 -13.52
CA SER A 203 2.65 -23.36 -14.27
C SER A 203 1.59 -24.09 -13.45
N GLY A 204 1.62 -23.95 -12.11
CA GLY A 204 0.56 -24.44 -11.23
C GLY A 204 -0.67 -23.53 -11.14
N LEU A 205 -0.64 -22.37 -11.81
CA LEU A 205 -1.75 -21.42 -11.89
C LEU A 205 -2.40 -21.48 -13.28
N SER A 206 -3.68 -21.12 -13.36
CA SER A 206 -4.35 -20.96 -14.66
C SER A 206 -3.87 -19.68 -15.36
N SER A 207 -3.83 -19.70 -16.70
CA SER A 207 -3.46 -18.53 -17.50
C SER A 207 -4.36 -17.32 -17.19
N ASP A 208 -5.67 -17.55 -17.07
CA ASP A 208 -6.65 -16.50 -16.76
C ASP A 208 -6.36 -15.83 -15.40
N PHE A 209 -5.92 -16.59 -14.39
CA PHE A 209 -5.54 -16.02 -13.10
C PHE A 209 -4.22 -15.24 -13.16
N ILE A 210 -3.26 -15.70 -13.97
CA ILE A 210 -2.01 -14.98 -14.22
C ILE A 210 -2.32 -13.63 -14.88
N GLU A 211 -3.13 -13.63 -15.95
CA GLU A 211 -3.56 -12.41 -16.65
C GLU A 211 -4.30 -11.46 -15.71
N TRP A 212 -5.19 -11.99 -14.86
CA TRP A 212 -5.88 -11.19 -13.85
C TRP A 212 -4.90 -10.54 -12.85
N CYS A 213 -3.92 -11.28 -12.35
CA CYS A 213 -2.89 -10.72 -11.46
C CYS A 213 -2.04 -9.64 -12.17
N GLU A 214 -1.64 -9.89 -13.41
CA GLU A 214 -0.85 -8.93 -14.21
C GLU A 214 -1.63 -7.63 -14.47
N ALA A 215 -2.95 -7.72 -14.66
CA ALA A 215 -3.82 -6.54 -14.81
C ALA A 215 -3.88 -5.65 -13.54
N THR A 216 -3.47 -6.17 -12.38
CA THR A 216 -3.39 -5.39 -11.13
C THR A 216 -2.06 -4.67 -10.93
N GLN A 217 -1.11 -4.79 -11.86
CA GLN A 217 0.16 -4.07 -11.80
C GLN A 217 -0.06 -2.57 -11.85
N THR A 218 0.71 -1.85 -11.04
CA THR A 218 0.65 -0.39 -10.93
C THR A 218 2.06 0.19 -10.90
N PRO A 219 2.23 1.48 -11.24
CA PRO A 219 3.48 2.19 -11.01
C PRO A 219 3.86 2.16 -9.52
N ALA A 220 5.10 2.50 -9.18
CA ALA A 220 5.47 2.80 -7.80
C ALA A 220 4.87 4.14 -7.35
N THR A 221 4.69 4.31 -6.04
CA THR A 221 4.32 5.58 -5.44
C THR A 221 5.47 6.15 -4.61
N LEU A 222 5.87 7.38 -4.92
CA LEU A 222 6.73 8.20 -4.08
C LEU A 222 5.87 9.06 -3.16
N TYR A 223 6.12 8.94 -1.87
CA TYR A 223 5.58 9.80 -0.83
C TYR A 223 6.66 10.73 -0.30
N HIS A 224 6.32 12.00 -0.11
CA HIS A 224 7.15 12.97 0.59
C HIS A 224 6.30 13.74 1.59
N HIS A 225 6.65 13.65 2.86
CA HIS A 225 6.08 14.49 3.91
C HIS A 225 7.06 15.60 4.20
N TRP A 226 6.55 16.83 4.20
CA TRP A 226 7.31 18.00 4.59
C TRP A 226 6.59 18.70 5.74
N SER A 227 7.17 18.62 6.93
CA SER A 227 6.63 19.19 8.15
C SER A 227 7.10 20.64 8.34
N PHE A 228 6.19 21.46 8.87
CA PHE A 228 6.39 22.88 9.13
C PHE A 228 6.03 23.21 10.59
N THR A 229 6.82 24.09 11.19
CA THR A 229 6.60 24.57 12.57
C THR A 229 5.40 25.51 12.70
N LYS A 230 4.95 26.10 11.59
CA LYS A 230 3.80 27.00 11.48
C LYS A 230 3.02 26.71 10.20
N PRO A 231 1.74 27.12 10.08
CA PRO A 231 1.00 26.96 8.84
C PRO A 231 1.63 27.81 7.74
N VAL A 232 1.95 27.19 6.62
CA VAL A 232 2.55 27.85 5.45
C VAL A 232 1.49 28.22 4.40
N ILE A 233 0.30 27.63 4.52
CA ILE A 233 -0.83 27.89 3.65
C ILE A 233 -2.16 27.66 4.38
N ASP A 234 -3.13 28.55 4.17
CA ASP A 234 -4.51 28.40 4.67
C ASP A 234 -5.40 27.80 3.56
N ARG A 235 -5.18 26.52 3.28
CA ARG A 235 -5.90 25.76 2.25
C ARG A 235 -6.06 24.29 2.65
N THR A 236 -7.19 23.72 2.24
CA THR A 236 -7.56 22.32 2.50
C THR A 236 -7.85 21.54 1.21
N ASP A 237 -7.86 22.21 0.05
CA ASP A 237 -8.00 21.58 -1.25
C ASP A 237 -6.71 20.85 -1.65
N THR A 238 -6.86 19.78 -2.43
CA THR A 238 -5.75 19.06 -3.05
C THR A 238 -5.10 19.91 -4.14
N ILE A 239 -3.76 19.96 -4.15
CA ILE A 239 -2.97 20.83 -5.03
C ILE A 239 -2.10 19.98 -5.96
N PHE A 240 -2.19 20.24 -7.25
CA PHE A 240 -1.37 19.62 -8.29
C PHE A 240 -0.21 20.57 -8.64
N VAL A 241 1.00 20.16 -8.28
CA VAL A 241 2.24 20.88 -8.55
C VAL A 241 2.92 20.22 -9.75
N PRO A 242 2.97 20.85 -10.94
CA PRO A 242 3.57 20.22 -12.11
C PRO A 242 5.08 20.08 -11.92
N TYR A 243 5.63 18.95 -12.34
CA TYR A 243 7.09 18.76 -12.37
C TYR A 243 7.75 19.53 -13.51
N SER A 244 7.01 19.76 -14.60
CA SER A 244 7.45 20.51 -15.77
C SER A 244 6.26 21.25 -16.37
N TYR A 245 6.52 22.43 -16.94
CA TYR A 245 5.53 23.20 -17.71
C TYR A 245 5.64 22.94 -19.22
N THR A 246 6.61 22.13 -19.64
CA THR A 246 6.93 21.91 -21.05
C THR A 246 7.04 20.43 -21.42
N HIS A 247 7.00 19.54 -20.42
CA HIS A 247 7.10 18.10 -20.59
C HIS A 247 6.04 17.43 -19.73
N GLU A 248 5.50 16.32 -20.21
CA GLU A 248 4.45 15.54 -19.53
C GLU A 248 5.06 14.65 -18.45
N TRP A 249 5.56 15.25 -17.38
CA TRP A 249 6.16 14.53 -16.24
C TRP A 249 5.18 14.29 -15.09
N GLY A 250 3.93 14.70 -15.26
CA GLY A 250 2.89 14.65 -14.24
C GLY A 250 3.09 15.67 -13.13
N HIS A 251 2.48 15.36 -11.99
CA HIS A 251 2.34 16.24 -10.86
C HIS A 251 2.79 15.60 -9.55
N ALA A 252 3.27 16.44 -8.64
CA ALA A 252 3.16 16.18 -7.21
C ALA A 252 1.74 16.53 -6.77
N VAL A 253 0.99 15.54 -6.28
CA VAL A 253 -0.32 15.73 -5.68
C VAL A 253 -0.12 15.99 -4.19
N VAL A 254 -0.50 17.18 -3.73
CA VAL A 254 -0.11 17.70 -2.41
C VAL A 254 -1.33 18.07 -1.60
N GLU A 255 -1.31 17.66 -0.34
CA GLU A 255 -2.31 18.00 0.65
C GLU A 255 -1.69 18.57 1.90
N PHE A 256 -2.23 19.69 2.37
CA PHE A 256 -1.82 20.28 3.63
C PHE A 256 -2.74 19.78 4.75
N VAL A 257 -2.12 19.28 5.81
CA VAL A 257 -2.77 18.71 6.98
C VAL A 257 -2.29 19.47 8.21
N ALA A 258 -3.23 19.94 9.02
CA ALA A 258 -2.89 20.53 10.31
C ALA A 258 -2.43 19.42 11.27
N LEU A 259 -1.33 19.68 11.97
CA LEU A 259 -0.84 18.82 13.05
C LEU A 259 -1.21 19.43 14.40
N GLU A 260 -0.93 18.73 15.50
CA GLU A 260 -1.12 19.31 16.84
C GLU A 260 -0.31 20.60 17.04
N GLY A 261 -0.93 21.60 17.66
CA GLY A 261 -0.35 22.94 17.84
C GLY A 261 -0.49 23.84 16.62
N GLU A 262 0.52 24.69 16.36
CA GLU A 262 0.58 25.53 15.14
C GLU A 262 1.24 24.79 13.94
N ALA A 263 1.58 23.51 14.07
CA ALA A 263 2.31 22.80 13.02
C ALA A 263 1.42 22.38 11.84
N GLN A 264 2.04 22.23 10.66
CA GLN A 264 1.37 21.79 9.43
C GLN A 264 2.28 20.83 8.67
N GLU A 265 1.71 19.91 7.91
CA GLU A 265 2.45 18.98 7.06
C GLU A 265 1.91 19.05 5.63
N ALA A 266 2.81 19.08 4.65
CA ALA A 266 2.49 18.81 3.25
C ALA A 266 2.73 17.34 2.95
N ARG A 267 1.66 16.60 2.61
CA ARG A 267 1.70 15.21 2.17
C ARG A 267 1.65 15.15 0.66
N MET A 268 2.74 14.71 0.05
CA MET A 268 2.88 14.59 -1.38
C MET A 268 2.76 13.13 -1.81
N THR A 269 2.02 12.90 -2.89
CA THR A 269 1.92 11.64 -3.62
C THR A 269 2.34 11.86 -5.08
N SER A 270 3.22 11.00 -5.60
CA SER A 270 3.57 10.97 -7.02
C SER A 270 3.77 9.55 -7.54
N PHE A 271 3.31 9.33 -8.77
CA PHE A 271 3.41 8.05 -9.45
C PHE A 271 4.67 7.99 -10.30
N ILE A 272 5.36 6.86 -10.22
CA ILE A 272 6.69 6.67 -10.80
C ILE A 272 6.74 5.31 -11.47
N GLU A 273 7.17 5.30 -12.74
CA GLU A 273 7.48 4.06 -13.45
C GLU A 273 8.92 3.64 -13.06
N PRO A 274 9.08 2.57 -12.24
CA PRO A 274 10.39 2.20 -11.69
C PRO A 274 11.40 1.84 -12.76
N GLU A 275 10.95 1.23 -13.86
CA GLU A 275 11.80 0.80 -14.98
C GLU A 275 12.42 1.98 -15.74
N GLN A 276 11.85 3.18 -15.58
CA GLN A 276 12.22 4.38 -16.30
C GLN A 276 12.80 5.48 -15.40
N THR A 277 12.89 5.25 -14.08
CA THR A 277 13.27 6.30 -13.13
C THR A 277 14.46 5.90 -12.28
N SER A 278 15.59 6.60 -12.46
CA SER A 278 16.77 6.43 -11.62
C SER A 278 16.64 7.16 -10.28
N GLU A 279 17.46 6.81 -9.28
CA GLU A 279 17.54 7.55 -8.02
C GLU A 279 17.86 9.05 -8.23
N GLU A 280 18.68 9.38 -9.24
CA GLU A 280 19.00 10.76 -9.60
C GLU A 280 17.73 11.51 -10.05
N ASP A 281 16.87 10.84 -10.81
CA ASP A 281 15.61 11.41 -11.31
C ASP A 281 14.57 11.56 -10.20
N LEU A 282 14.52 10.63 -9.23
CA LEU A 282 13.76 10.80 -7.99
C LEU A 282 14.21 12.06 -7.25
N GLY A 283 15.51 12.23 -7.07
CA GLY A 283 16.10 13.41 -6.44
C GLY A 283 15.83 14.70 -7.22
N LYS A 284 15.73 14.66 -8.56
CA LYS A 284 15.28 15.79 -9.39
C LYS A 284 13.81 16.11 -9.15
N LYS A 285 12.91 15.11 -9.16
CA LYS A 285 11.47 15.30 -8.91
C LYS A 285 11.23 15.97 -7.55
N ILE A 286 11.84 15.48 -6.48
CA ILE A 286 11.69 16.06 -5.13
C ILE A 286 12.16 17.53 -5.13
N ARG A 287 13.32 17.84 -5.71
CA ARG A 287 13.83 19.22 -5.79
C ARG A 287 12.92 20.14 -6.61
N LEU A 288 12.36 19.65 -7.71
CA LEU A 288 11.42 20.41 -8.55
C LEU A 288 10.12 20.70 -7.81
N TYR A 289 9.55 19.69 -7.14
CA TYR A 289 8.38 19.84 -6.28
C TYR A 289 8.62 20.92 -5.22
N LYS A 290 9.68 20.80 -4.41
CA LYS A 290 9.98 21.76 -3.34
C LYS A 290 10.16 23.18 -3.86
N ARG A 291 10.94 23.34 -4.95
CA ARG A 291 11.15 24.65 -5.59
C ARG A 291 9.84 25.25 -6.10
N ASN A 292 8.97 24.44 -6.70
CA ASN A 292 7.69 24.93 -7.19
C ASN A 292 6.75 25.27 -6.05
N LEU A 293 6.79 24.53 -4.94
CA LEU A 293 6.04 24.83 -3.73
C LEU A 293 6.53 26.13 -3.05
N GLU A 294 7.84 26.35 -2.95
CA GLU A 294 8.40 27.59 -2.40
C GLU A 294 7.98 28.84 -3.19
N LYS A 295 7.80 28.72 -4.51
CA LYS A 295 7.31 29.83 -5.34
C LYS A 295 5.88 30.24 -5.05
N ILE A 296 5.02 29.28 -4.68
CA ILE A 296 3.60 29.54 -4.37
C ILE A 296 3.35 29.79 -2.89
N CYS A 297 4.22 29.26 -2.02
CA CYS A 297 4.14 29.39 -0.57
C CYS A 297 5.51 29.83 -0.04
N PRO A 298 5.83 31.14 -0.05
CA PRO A 298 7.16 31.65 0.32
C PRO A 298 7.58 31.29 1.75
N ASP A 299 6.62 31.08 2.65
CA ASP A 299 6.86 30.74 4.06
C ASP A 299 7.31 29.27 4.26
N VAL A 300 7.21 28.42 3.23
CA VAL A 300 7.64 27.01 3.28
C VAL A 300 9.10 26.88 3.72
N ALA A 301 10.01 27.62 3.08
CA ALA A 301 11.44 27.56 3.42
C ALA A 301 11.74 28.11 4.81
N LYS A 302 10.89 29.03 5.32
CA LYS A 302 11.07 29.67 6.62
C LYS A 302 10.65 28.77 7.79
N PHE A 303 9.59 27.98 7.60
CA PHE A 303 9.02 27.15 8.66
C PHE A 303 9.32 25.66 8.52
N ALA A 304 10.03 25.26 7.46
CA ALA A 304 10.50 23.89 7.24
C ALA A 304 11.18 23.31 8.48
N LYS A 305 10.80 22.08 8.83
CA LYS A 305 11.28 21.38 10.01
C LYS A 305 11.91 20.03 9.63
N ASP A 306 11.06 19.07 9.28
CA ASP A 306 11.43 17.68 9.05
C ASP A 306 10.92 17.21 7.68
N GLU A 307 11.61 16.25 7.10
CA GLU A 307 11.22 15.62 5.84
C GLU A 307 11.26 14.09 5.97
N TYR A 308 10.25 13.44 5.42
CA TYR A 308 10.18 11.98 5.35
C TYR A 308 9.86 11.54 3.92
N LEU A 309 10.58 10.53 3.45
CA LEU A 309 10.43 9.98 2.10
C LEU A 309 10.15 8.48 2.19
N ALA A 310 9.20 8.02 1.40
CA ALA A 310 8.92 6.59 1.24
C ALA A 310 8.64 6.30 -0.22
N LEU A 311 9.26 5.25 -0.76
CA LEU A 311 8.96 4.70 -2.07
C LEU A 311 8.28 3.35 -1.86
N MET A 312 7.03 3.24 -2.29
CA MET A 312 6.31 1.97 -2.31
C MET A 312 6.41 1.37 -3.72
N PRO A 313 6.72 0.07 -3.84
CA PRO A 313 6.95 -0.57 -5.15
C PRO A 313 5.69 -0.59 -6.01
N THR A 314 4.50 -0.54 -5.39
CA THR A 314 3.21 -0.50 -6.04
C THR A 314 2.37 0.64 -5.48
N SER A 315 1.54 1.20 -6.35
CA SER A 315 0.52 2.19 -6.02
C SER A 315 -0.81 1.49 -5.81
N VAL A 316 -1.73 2.09 -5.08
CA VAL A 316 -3.07 1.51 -4.90
C VAL A 316 -3.84 1.50 -6.23
N ASN A 317 -4.40 0.35 -6.62
CA ASN A 317 -5.13 0.19 -7.87
C ASN A 317 -6.57 0.66 -7.71
N ALA A 318 -7.03 1.46 -8.66
CA ALA A 318 -8.41 1.93 -8.72
C ALA A 318 -9.38 0.92 -9.36
N LYS A 319 -8.86 -0.12 -10.03
CA LYS A 319 -9.64 -1.06 -10.84
C LYS A 319 -9.23 -2.50 -10.53
N ASN A 320 -9.99 -3.14 -9.67
CA ASN A 320 -9.88 -4.58 -9.43
C ASN A 320 -11.13 -5.28 -9.97
N ASP A 321 -10.93 -6.35 -10.72
CA ASP A 321 -12.02 -7.16 -11.28
C ASP A 321 -12.39 -8.29 -10.32
N ASP A 322 -13.25 -7.99 -9.34
CA ASP A 322 -13.70 -8.99 -8.36
C ASP A 322 -14.51 -10.11 -8.99
N ALA A 323 -15.31 -9.81 -10.02
CA ALA A 323 -16.04 -10.81 -10.78
C ALA A 323 -15.08 -11.81 -11.46
N GLY A 324 -13.98 -11.30 -12.01
CA GLY A 324 -12.88 -12.11 -12.51
C GLY A 324 -12.28 -13.00 -11.41
N PHE A 325 -11.93 -12.41 -10.26
CA PHE A 325 -11.34 -13.13 -9.12
C PHE A 325 -12.21 -14.28 -8.62
N GLN A 326 -13.53 -14.08 -8.57
CA GLN A 326 -14.48 -15.08 -8.09
C GLN A 326 -14.42 -16.40 -8.87
N ASN A 327 -14.04 -16.35 -10.16
CA ASN A 327 -13.88 -17.54 -10.99
C ASN A 327 -12.69 -18.44 -10.58
N PHE A 328 -11.73 -17.87 -9.85
CA PHE A 328 -10.48 -18.55 -9.46
C PHE A 328 -10.47 -19.02 -8.00
N MET A 329 -11.44 -18.60 -7.19
CA MET A 329 -11.46 -18.92 -5.75
C MET A 329 -11.38 -20.43 -5.47
N SER A 330 -12.07 -21.25 -6.26
CA SER A 330 -12.01 -22.72 -6.14
C SER A 330 -10.61 -23.28 -6.45
N GLN A 331 -9.84 -22.60 -7.30
CA GLN A 331 -8.47 -22.97 -7.66
C GLN A 331 -7.45 -22.45 -6.64
N LEU A 332 -7.81 -21.46 -5.83
CA LEU A 332 -6.95 -20.76 -4.87
C LEU A 332 -7.43 -21.00 -3.44
N GLU A 333 -7.85 -22.24 -3.16
CA GLU A 333 -8.34 -22.66 -1.85
C GLU A 333 -7.49 -22.08 -0.71
N ASN A 334 -8.17 -21.43 0.23
CA ASN A 334 -7.59 -20.81 1.42
C ASN A 334 -6.60 -19.64 1.18
N LEU A 335 -6.55 -19.06 -0.02
CA LEU A 335 -5.89 -17.77 -0.27
C LEU A 335 -6.91 -16.63 -0.22
N ILE A 336 -6.63 -15.60 0.59
CA ILE A 336 -7.44 -14.40 0.68
C ILE A 336 -6.55 -13.17 0.49
N PHE A 337 -6.88 -12.33 -0.49
CA PHE A 337 -6.23 -11.04 -0.66
C PHE A 337 -6.90 -9.99 0.22
N ILE A 338 -6.13 -9.37 1.11
CA ILE A 338 -6.63 -8.34 2.03
C ILE A 338 -6.01 -6.98 1.68
N GLY A 339 -6.56 -5.91 2.24
CA GLY A 339 -6.04 -4.55 2.08
C GLY A 339 -6.58 -3.80 0.87
N GLU A 340 -6.00 -2.63 0.58
CA GLU A 340 -6.50 -1.72 -0.47
C GLU A 340 -6.38 -2.31 -1.88
N GLN A 341 -5.44 -3.25 -2.05
CA GLN A 341 -5.24 -4.02 -3.27
C GLN A 341 -5.89 -5.40 -3.23
N GLY A 342 -6.64 -5.68 -2.17
CA GLY A 342 -7.31 -6.95 -1.98
C GLY A 342 -8.33 -7.23 -3.09
N ALA A 343 -8.66 -8.50 -3.27
CA ALA A 343 -9.78 -8.95 -4.09
C ALA A 343 -10.83 -9.58 -3.17
N SER A 344 -12.09 -9.28 -3.42
CA SER A 344 -13.19 -9.69 -2.54
C SER A 344 -14.01 -10.84 -3.13
N ILE A 345 -14.55 -11.65 -2.23
CA ILE A 345 -15.49 -12.72 -2.54
C ILE A 345 -16.86 -12.13 -2.89
N ASN A 346 -17.22 -11.01 -2.25
CA ASN A 346 -18.38 -10.22 -2.65
C ASN A 346 -17.90 -9.18 -3.67
N ASP A 347 -18.65 -8.91 -4.73
CA ASP A 347 -18.26 -7.86 -5.66
C ASP A 347 -18.23 -6.51 -4.92
N VAL A 348 -17.03 -5.91 -4.82
CA VAL A 348 -16.79 -4.60 -4.21
C VAL A 348 -16.11 -3.66 -5.20
N SER A 349 -16.28 -3.92 -6.50
CA SER A 349 -15.67 -3.16 -7.59
C SER A 349 -16.19 -1.72 -7.70
N GLU A 350 -17.30 -1.38 -7.03
CA GLU A 350 -17.83 -0.02 -6.96
C GLU A 350 -17.00 0.90 -6.06
N VAL A 351 -16.21 0.35 -5.13
CA VAL A 351 -15.31 1.11 -4.26
C VAL A 351 -13.84 0.86 -4.61
N SER A 352 -12.99 1.82 -4.26
CA SER A 352 -11.55 1.77 -4.55
C SER A 352 -10.70 2.27 -3.38
N HIS A 353 -9.39 2.05 -3.49
CA HIS A 353 -8.37 2.49 -2.54
C HIS A 353 -8.67 2.14 -1.07
N LEU A 354 -8.56 3.11 -0.15
CA LEU A 354 -8.76 2.86 1.28
C LEU A 354 -10.17 2.33 1.58
N MET A 355 -11.20 2.82 0.88
CA MET A 355 -12.57 2.33 1.09
C MET A 355 -12.72 0.87 0.69
N ARG A 356 -12.03 0.45 -0.38
CA ARG A 356 -12.00 -0.95 -0.80
C ARG A 356 -11.41 -1.84 0.30
N GLY A 357 -10.26 -1.46 0.85
CA GLY A 357 -9.65 -2.19 1.97
C GLY A 357 -10.59 -2.25 3.19
N LEU A 358 -11.26 -1.14 3.52
CA LEU A 358 -12.22 -1.08 4.62
C LEU A 358 -13.44 -1.96 4.41
N LYS A 359 -13.95 -2.06 3.17
CA LYS A 359 -15.07 -2.92 2.83
C LYS A 359 -14.68 -4.40 2.89
N ILE A 360 -13.52 -4.77 2.33
CA ILE A 360 -12.96 -6.13 2.44
C ILE A 360 -12.77 -6.54 3.90
N TYR A 361 -12.26 -5.63 4.73
CA TYR A 361 -12.07 -5.86 6.16
C TYR A 361 -13.40 -6.01 6.94
N HIS A 362 -14.44 -5.30 6.52
CA HIS A 362 -15.78 -5.45 7.08
C HIS A 362 -16.33 -6.86 6.83
N GLU A 363 -16.15 -7.36 5.61
CA GLU A 363 -16.74 -8.62 5.13
C GLU A 363 -16.00 -9.88 5.64
N ASN A 364 -14.68 -9.81 5.82
CA ASN A 364 -13.83 -10.93 6.30
C ASN A 364 -13.45 -10.75 7.76
#